data_AF-A0A3E0NQB9-F1
#
_entry.id   AF-A0A3E0NQB9-F1
#
_cell.length_a   1.000
_cell.length_b   1.000
_cell.length_c   1.000
_cell.angle_alpha   90.00
_cell.angle_beta   90.00
_cell.angle_gamma   90.00
#
_symmetry.space_group_name_H-M   'P 1'
#
loop_
_entity.id
_entity.type
_entity.pdbx_description
1 polymer ?
#
loop_
_entity_poly.entity_id
_entity_poly.type
_entity_poly.pdbx_seq_one_letter_code
_entity_poly.pdbx_strand_id
1 'polypeptide(L)'
;MAAGAAAADPATTHEVAMTSIRPFSLRRGRLEGSRSMRWRGAGLVLVLAAGCAPSEEAAGPIQPGPDAQRQALEAFVGAEAGDVIEFAAGRFSFDTTLSLDVPGVTVRGAGMEQTILDFSNQAAGSGGEGILVTADDFTVEDLAVFNSRSDGIKVEGTSNASFRRVFVNWEGEPSTENGAYGLYPVQVDGVLIEDSKVRGSSDAGIYVGQSSRIVVRRNETWENVAGIEIENSTAADVYENHAHHNTGGLLVFSLPELPVKNGRDIRVWNNRVVENNHPNFGKPGAIVSEIPAGSGLILMASDNVDVYGNEFRDNQTANVSIVSYLATGRPYEDPAYDPFSEGISIHHNTFAGGGAQPEGSLAELAVPLIGAPLPDIVFDGIVNPERLQDGQLPAEARIYVENNGDADFVNLDLGVAMAGGQPNIDRDLSRYAGSLPQPPGEVALGGP
;
A
#
# COMPACT_ATOMS: atom_id res chain seq x y z
N MET A 1 -43.37 -8.04 -49.10
CA MET A 1 -42.19 -8.88 -48.82
C MET A 1 -41.43 -8.17 -47.72
N ALA A 2 -41.76 -8.42 -46.44
CA ALA A 2 -41.19 -9.47 -45.55
C ALA A 2 -39.68 -9.23 -45.32
N ALA A 3 -39.09 -9.21 -44.12
CA ALA A 3 -39.44 -9.56 -42.74
C ALA A 3 -38.55 -8.65 -41.84
N GLY A 4 -38.57 -8.57 -40.51
CA GLY A 4 -38.96 -9.46 -39.43
C GLY A 4 -38.07 -9.07 -38.23
N ALA A 5 -38.69 -8.80 -37.09
CA ALA A 5 -38.03 -8.39 -35.86
C ALA A 5 -37.25 -9.56 -35.21
N ALA A 6 -36.13 -9.25 -34.55
CA ALA A 6 -35.51 -10.11 -33.54
C ALA A 6 -35.11 -9.22 -32.35
N ALA A 7 -35.74 -9.51 -31.21
CA ALA A 7 -35.49 -8.90 -29.92
C ALA A 7 -34.19 -9.43 -29.32
N ALA A 8 -33.43 -8.55 -28.67
CA ALA A 8 -32.29 -8.91 -27.85
C ALA A 8 -32.74 -9.07 -26.39
N ASP A 9 -32.32 -10.18 -25.81
CA ASP A 9 -32.58 -10.66 -24.45
C ASP A 9 -31.77 -9.84 -23.42
N PRO A 10 -32.34 -9.32 -22.32
CA PRO A 10 -31.57 -8.71 -21.26
C PRO A 10 -31.01 -9.78 -20.31
N ALA A 11 -29.70 -9.76 -20.16
CA ALA A 11 -28.96 -10.61 -19.25
C ALA A 11 -29.46 -10.48 -17.80
N THR A 12 -29.64 -11.63 -17.18
CA THR A 12 -29.91 -11.87 -15.76
C THR A 12 -28.81 -11.29 -14.87
N THR A 13 -29.17 -10.28 -14.08
CA THR A 13 -28.39 -9.83 -12.92
C THR A 13 -28.56 -10.83 -11.78
N HIS A 14 -27.49 -11.53 -11.41
CA HIS A 14 -27.43 -12.29 -10.17
C HIS A 14 -27.03 -11.36 -9.03
N GLU A 15 -28.04 -10.93 -8.28
CA GLU A 15 -27.93 -10.23 -7.00
C GLU A 15 -27.56 -11.26 -5.92
N VAL A 16 -26.33 -11.21 -5.39
CA VAL A 16 -25.91 -12.02 -4.24
C VAL A 16 -26.11 -11.18 -2.98
N ALA A 17 -27.16 -11.53 -2.23
CA ALA A 17 -27.49 -10.94 -0.94
C ALA A 17 -26.45 -11.30 0.12
N MET A 18 -25.83 -10.30 0.76
CA MET A 18 -25.05 -10.46 1.98
C MET A 18 -25.99 -10.63 3.19
N THR A 19 -26.08 -11.84 3.71
CA THR A 19 -26.78 -12.14 4.97
C THR A 19 -25.92 -11.80 6.17
N SER A 20 -26.40 -10.87 7.00
CA SER A 20 -25.81 -10.50 8.30
C SER A 20 -25.90 -11.62 9.33
N ILE A 21 -24.79 -11.94 9.99
CA ILE A 21 -24.73 -12.83 11.15
C ILE A 21 -24.51 -11.99 12.41
N ARG A 22 -25.43 -12.12 13.37
CA ARG A 22 -25.40 -11.45 14.69
C ARG A 22 -24.42 -12.13 15.65
N PRO A 23 -23.75 -11.39 16.55
CA PRO A 23 -22.85 -11.98 17.53
C PRO A 23 -23.61 -12.61 18.72
N PHE A 24 -23.10 -13.77 19.17
CA PHE A 24 -23.61 -14.57 20.27
C PHE A 24 -22.93 -14.14 21.59
N SER A 25 -23.71 -13.71 22.58
CA SER A 25 -23.18 -13.32 23.91
C SER A 25 -23.07 -14.55 24.83
N LEU A 26 -21.89 -14.81 25.40
CA LEU A 26 -21.72 -15.79 26.48
C LEU A 26 -21.51 -15.08 27.83
N ARG A 27 -22.47 -15.33 28.75
CA ARG A 27 -22.48 -14.86 30.13
C ARG A 27 -21.43 -15.60 30.97
N ARG A 28 -20.63 -14.84 31.72
CA ARG A 28 -19.80 -15.32 32.84
C ARG A 28 -20.68 -15.87 33.97
N GLY A 29 -20.48 -17.15 34.32
CA GLY A 29 -20.97 -17.77 35.55
C GLY A 29 -19.84 -17.91 36.57
N ARG A 30 -19.96 -17.17 37.68
CA ARG A 30 -19.09 -17.20 38.86
C ARG A 30 -19.62 -18.29 39.82
N LEU A 31 -18.76 -19.18 40.31
CA LEU A 31 -19.06 -20.02 41.47
C LEU A 31 -17.90 -19.98 42.47
N GLU A 32 -18.20 -19.42 43.63
CA GLU A 32 -17.43 -19.54 44.88
C GLU A 32 -17.76 -20.89 45.54
N GLY A 33 -16.81 -21.48 46.29
CA GLY A 33 -17.15 -22.65 47.11
C GLY A 33 -15.96 -23.37 47.74
N SER A 34 -15.61 -22.93 48.94
CA SER A 34 -14.62 -23.47 49.88
C SER A 34 -14.74 -24.98 50.18
N ARG A 35 -13.61 -25.67 50.46
CA ARG A 35 -13.18 -26.09 51.82
C ARG A 35 -12.05 -27.12 51.78
N SER A 36 -11.16 -26.92 52.74
CA SER A 36 -10.04 -27.73 53.18
C SER A 36 -10.38 -29.20 53.47
N MET A 37 -9.53 -30.13 53.02
CA MET A 37 -9.42 -31.46 53.62
C MET A 37 -7.97 -31.93 53.58
N ARG A 38 -7.35 -32.03 54.76
CA ARG A 38 -6.01 -32.57 54.97
C ARG A 38 -6.06 -34.09 54.82
N TRP A 39 -5.27 -34.64 53.90
CA TRP A 39 -4.96 -36.07 53.83
C TRP A 39 -3.54 -36.32 54.34
N ARG A 40 -3.43 -37.26 55.29
CA ARG A 40 -2.19 -37.92 55.67
C ARG A 40 -2.20 -39.31 55.01
N GLY A 41 -1.12 -39.71 54.38
CA GLY A 41 -0.77 -41.13 54.28
C GLY A 41 -0.19 -41.61 52.95
N ALA A 42 0.99 -42.23 53.08
CA ALA A 42 1.56 -43.30 52.28
C ALA A 42 2.15 -42.94 50.90
N GLY A 43 3.49 -42.96 50.86
CA GLY A 43 4.28 -42.87 49.65
C GLY A 43 4.12 -44.11 48.76
N LEU A 44 4.11 -43.84 47.46
CA LEU A 44 4.32 -44.81 46.40
C LEU A 44 5.45 -44.24 45.54
N VAL A 45 6.63 -44.86 45.60
CA VAL A 45 7.74 -44.55 44.70
C VAL A 45 7.39 -45.15 43.35
N LEU A 46 6.92 -44.31 42.42
CA LEU A 46 6.85 -44.64 41.01
C LEU A 46 8.25 -44.47 40.42
N VAL A 47 8.88 -45.56 40.02
CA VAL A 47 10.05 -45.52 39.14
C VAL A 47 9.54 -45.13 37.76
N LEU A 48 9.60 -43.83 37.45
CA LEU A 48 9.43 -43.32 36.09
C LEU A 48 10.64 -43.79 35.29
N ALA A 49 10.46 -44.84 34.49
CA ALA A 49 11.36 -45.13 33.40
C ALA A 49 11.30 -43.93 32.44
N ALA A 50 12.32 -43.09 32.50
CA ALA A 50 12.55 -42.03 31.51
C ALA A 50 12.81 -42.71 30.16
N GLY A 51 11.74 -42.98 29.42
CA GLY A 51 11.83 -43.16 27.99
C GLY A 51 12.37 -41.86 27.43
N CYS A 52 13.60 -41.87 26.91
CA CYS A 52 14.05 -40.86 25.98
C CYS A 52 13.09 -40.93 24.79
N ALA A 53 12.11 -40.03 24.76
CA ALA A 53 11.50 -39.66 23.50
C ALA A 53 12.66 -39.14 22.64
N PRO A 54 12.78 -39.56 21.36
CA PRO A 54 13.64 -38.84 20.45
C PRO A 54 13.15 -37.39 20.49
N SER A 55 14.03 -36.47 20.86
CA SER A 55 13.81 -35.05 20.60
C SER A 55 13.44 -34.94 19.14
N GLU A 56 12.24 -34.43 18.83
CA GLU A 56 11.89 -34.03 17.47
C GLU A 56 13.04 -33.17 16.97
N GLU A 57 13.82 -33.74 16.05
CA GLU A 57 14.83 -33.00 15.33
C GLU A 57 14.03 -31.94 14.58
N ALA A 58 14.22 -30.67 14.96
CA ALA A 58 13.55 -29.56 14.29
C ALA A 58 13.73 -29.77 12.79
N ALA A 59 12.62 -29.87 12.06
CA ALA A 59 12.67 -30.11 10.62
C ALA A 59 13.54 -29.00 10.02
N GLY A 60 14.65 -29.39 9.39
CA GLY A 60 15.55 -28.43 8.76
C GLY A 60 14.86 -27.66 7.64
N PRO A 61 15.50 -26.61 7.09
CA PRO A 61 14.89 -25.79 6.05
C PRO A 61 14.44 -26.63 4.84
N ILE A 62 13.30 -26.27 4.26
CA ILE A 62 12.75 -26.89 3.06
C ILE A 62 13.79 -26.75 1.94
N GLN A 63 14.21 -27.88 1.38
CA GLN A 63 15.24 -27.94 0.35
C GLN A 63 14.62 -27.77 -1.04
N PRO A 64 15.29 -27.08 -1.97
CA PRO A 64 14.83 -27.02 -3.36
C PRO A 64 14.86 -28.43 -3.98
N GLY A 65 13.84 -28.77 -4.75
CA GLY A 65 13.75 -30.07 -5.41
C GLY A 65 12.31 -30.50 -5.73
N PRO A 66 12.14 -31.72 -6.27
CA PRO A 66 10.84 -32.22 -6.73
C PRO A 66 9.75 -32.29 -5.65
N ASP A 67 10.15 -32.45 -4.38
CA ASP A 67 9.23 -32.53 -3.24
C ASP A 67 8.97 -31.17 -2.57
N ALA A 68 9.65 -30.10 -3.00
CA ALA A 68 9.69 -28.86 -2.25
C ALA A 68 8.32 -28.17 -2.14
N GLN A 69 7.53 -28.18 -3.22
CA GLN A 69 6.16 -27.68 -3.19
C GLN A 69 5.31 -28.44 -2.18
N ARG A 70 5.37 -29.79 -2.20
CA ARG A 70 4.61 -30.62 -1.26
C ARG A 70 5.00 -30.32 0.19
N GLN A 71 6.30 -30.26 0.47
CA GLN A 71 6.81 -29.95 1.81
C GLN A 71 6.40 -28.55 2.29
N ALA A 72 6.46 -27.55 1.41
CA ALA A 72 6.00 -26.20 1.73
C ALA A 72 4.49 -26.16 2.00
N LEU A 73 3.67 -26.82 1.19
CA LEU A 73 2.22 -26.90 1.43
C LEU A 73 1.90 -27.61 2.75
N GLU A 74 2.60 -28.71 3.05
CA GLU A 74 2.47 -29.41 4.34
C GLU A 74 2.85 -28.49 5.51
N ALA A 75 3.93 -27.71 5.39
CA ALA A 75 4.37 -26.76 6.41
C ALA A 75 3.38 -25.60 6.61
N PHE A 76 2.87 -25.01 5.52
CA PHE A 76 1.91 -23.90 5.59
C PHE A 76 0.56 -24.35 6.17
N VAL A 77 0.04 -25.51 5.73
CA VAL A 77 -1.23 -26.07 6.23
C VAL A 77 -1.10 -26.58 7.68
N GLY A 78 0.07 -27.09 8.04
CA GLY A 78 0.35 -27.64 9.36
C GLY A 78 0.90 -26.64 10.38
N ALA A 79 1.06 -25.37 10.01
CA ALA A 79 1.66 -24.35 10.86
C ALA A 79 0.88 -24.14 12.15
N GLU A 80 1.58 -24.08 13.27
CA GLU A 80 1.05 -23.66 14.56
C GLU A 80 1.50 -22.23 14.89
N ALA A 81 0.87 -21.64 15.91
CA ALA A 81 1.12 -20.25 16.26
C ALA A 81 2.57 -20.04 16.73
N GLY A 82 3.26 -19.08 16.12
CA GLY A 82 4.67 -18.80 16.40
C GLY A 82 5.67 -19.64 15.60
N ASP A 83 5.21 -20.51 14.70
CA ASP A 83 6.10 -21.35 13.90
C ASP A 83 6.96 -20.53 12.94
N VAL A 84 8.12 -21.09 12.62
CA VAL A 84 9.01 -20.58 11.58
C VAL A 84 9.09 -21.59 10.45
N ILE A 85 8.62 -21.21 9.27
CA ILE A 85 8.74 -21.98 8.03
C ILE A 85 9.98 -21.50 7.29
N GLU A 86 11.05 -22.30 7.33
CA GLU A 86 12.34 -21.95 6.74
C GLU A 86 12.56 -22.62 5.38
N PHE A 87 13.06 -21.85 4.42
CA PHE A 87 13.49 -22.30 3.11
C PHE A 87 15.00 -22.18 2.97
N ALA A 88 15.65 -23.21 2.43
CA ALA A 88 17.06 -23.14 2.07
C ALA A 88 17.28 -22.20 0.87
N ALA A 89 18.55 -21.88 0.58
CA ALA A 89 18.90 -21.22 -0.67
C ALA A 89 18.53 -22.12 -1.87
N GLY A 90 17.87 -21.53 -2.86
CA GLY A 90 17.38 -22.22 -4.05
C GLY A 90 16.17 -21.53 -4.68
N ARG A 91 15.76 -22.04 -5.84
CA ARG A 91 14.50 -21.64 -6.50
C ARG A 91 13.48 -22.77 -6.38
N PHE A 92 12.29 -22.42 -5.92
CA PHE A 92 11.20 -23.32 -5.57
C PHE A 92 10.04 -23.05 -6.52
N SER A 93 9.64 -24.03 -7.32
CA SER A 93 8.49 -23.86 -8.23
C SER A 93 7.20 -24.17 -7.50
N PHE A 94 6.21 -23.30 -7.66
CA PHE A 94 4.86 -23.45 -7.12
C PHE A 94 3.81 -23.31 -8.22
N ASP A 95 2.80 -24.18 -8.19
CA ASP A 95 1.62 -24.13 -9.06
C ASP A 95 0.34 -23.62 -8.34
N THR A 96 0.46 -23.24 -7.07
CA THR A 96 -0.64 -22.82 -6.21
C THR A 96 -0.17 -21.76 -5.22
N THR A 97 -1.12 -20.95 -4.73
CA THR A 97 -0.91 -19.99 -3.64
C THR A 97 -0.48 -20.70 -2.35
N LEU A 98 0.43 -20.09 -1.59
CA LEU A 98 0.77 -20.49 -0.23
C LEU A 98 -0.04 -19.66 0.78
N SER A 99 -0.88 -20.30 1.60
CA SER A 99 -1.82 -19.60 2.48
C SER A 99 -1.55 -19.87 3.96
N LEU A 100 -1.67 -18.83 4.80
CA LEU A 100 -1.57 -18.89 6.26
C LEU A 100 -2.76 -18.18 6.91
N ASP A 101 -3.37 -18.84 7.89
CA ASP A 101 -4.48 -18.32 8.71
C ASP A 101 -4.23 -18.52 10.22
N VAL A 102 -2.97 -18.77 10.60
CA VAL A 102 -2.51 -18.97 11.98
C VAL A 102 -1.57 -17.83 12.40
N PRO A 103 -1.73 -17.25 13.60
CA PRO A 103 -0.98 -16.06 14.00
C PRO A 103 0.47 -16.35 14.39
N GLY A 104 1.33 -15.34 14.30
CA GLY A 104 2.72 -15.40 14.77
C GLY A 104 3.67 -16.16 13.86
N VAL A 105 3.22 -16.59 12.68
CA VAL A 105 4.05 -17.38 11.76
C VAL A 105 5.10 -16.50 11.08
N THR A 106 6.34 -16.99 11.05
CA THR A 106 7.42 -16.41 10.26
C THR A 106 7.75 -17.28 9.04
N VAL A 107 7.73 -16.70 7.85
CA VAL A 107 8.25 -17.35 6.64
C VAL A 107 9.63 -16.77 6.33
N ARG A 108 10.67 -17.61 6.33
CA ARG A 108 12.06 -17.18 6.21
C ARG A 108 12.81 -17.91 5.10
N GLY A 109 13.61 -17.17 4.33
CA GLY A 109 14.60 -17.76 3.42
C GLY A 109 16.04 -17.52 3.86
N ALA A 110 16.98 -17.89 2.97
CA ALA A 110 18.42 -17.68 3.18
C ALA A 110 18.90 -16.27 2.79
N GLY A 111 18.05 -15.47 2.14
CA GLY A 111 18.31 -14.12 1.64
C GLY A 111 17.44 -13.82 0.42
N MET A 112 17.06 -12.55 0.21
CA MET A 112 16.16 -12.14 -0.90
C MET A 112 16.68 -12.47 -2.31
N GLU A 113 17.98 -12.68 -2.47
CA GLU A 113 18.60 -13.09 -3.75
C GLU A 113 19.01 -14.57 -3.75
N GLN A 114 18.74 -15.29 -2.66
CA GLN A 114 19.19 -16.67 -2.44
C GLN A 114 18.04 -17.67 -2.39
N THR A 115 16.89 -17.28 -1.83
CA THR A 115 15.67 -18.09 -1.77
C THR A 115 14.61 -17.45 -2.64
N ILE A 116 14.20 -18.13 -3.71
CA ILE A 116 13.20 -17.64 -4.67
C ILE A 116 12.01 -18.60 -4.70
N LEU A 117 10.84 -18.11 -4.31
CA LEU A 117 9.55 -18.79 -4.50
C LEU A 117 8.99 -18.35 -5.86
N ASP A 118 9.00 -19.24 -6.84
CA ASP A 118 8.66 -18.98 -8.23
C ASP A 118 7.28 -19.55 -8.58
N PHE A 119 6.37 -18.65 -8.94
CA PHE A 119 4.97 -18.92 -9.22
C PHE A 119 4.64 -18.90 -10.72
N SER A 120 5.65 -18.93 -11.60
CA SER A 120 5.46 -18.96 -13.06
C SER A 120 4.55 -20.09 -13.56
N ASN A 121 4.39 -21.15 -12.76
CA ASN A 121 3.59 -22.33 -13.09
C ASN A 121 2.21 -22.35 -12.37
N GLN A 122 1.76 -21.24 -11.77
CA GLN A 122 0.47 -21.17 -11.09
C GLN A 122 -0.70 -21.58 -11.99
N ALA A 123 -1.43 -22.60 -11.54
CA ALA A 123 -2.56 -23.16 -12.26
C ALA A 123 -3.77 -22.20 -12.24
N ALA A 124 -4.62 -22.30 -13.26
CA ALA A 124 -5.89 -21.59 -13.24
C ALA A 124 -6.79 -22.13 -12.10
N GLY A 125 -7.24 -21.25 -11.21
CA GLY A 125 -8.13 -21.60 -10.10
C GLY A 125 -7.45 -22.04 -8.81
N SER A 126 -6.12 -21.94 -8.70
CA SER A 126 -5.35 -22.22 -7.47
C SER A 126 -5.01 -20.96 -6.66
N GLY A 127 -5.87 -19.94 -6.77
CA GLY A 127 -5.62 -18.57 -6.30
C GLY A 127 -4.87 -17.74 -7.35
N GLY A 128 -4.21 -16.67 -6.90
CA GLY A 128 -3.32 -15.86 -7.74
C GLY A 128 -2.14 -15.25 -7.02
N GLU A 129 -2.16 -15.24 -5.69
CA GLU A 129 -1.13 -14.68 -4.83
C GLU A 129 0.07 -15.63 -4.74
N GLY A 130 1.28 -15.10 -4.55
CA GLY A 130 2.40 -15.93 -4.14
C GLY A 130 2.18 -16.46 -2.71
N ILE A 131 1.99 -15.52 -1.78
CA ILE A 131 1.65 -15.79 -0.38
C ILE A 131 0.38 -14.99 -0.01
N LEU A 132 -0.57 -15.64 0.65
CA LEU A 132 -1.78 -15.04 1.20
C LEU A 132 -1.84 -15.27 2.72
N VAL A 133 -2.01 -14.21 3.50
CA VAL A 133 -2.10 -14.29 4.97
C VAL A 133 -3.33 -13.57 5.49
N THR A 134 -4.06 -14.21 6.40
CA THR A 134 -5.25 -13.66 7.08
C THR A 134 -5.18 -13.88 8.60
N ALA A 135 -3.99 -13.76 9.19
CA ALA A 135 -3.76 -13.88 10.63
C ALA A 135 -2.73 -12.88 11.17
N ASP A 136 -2.84 -12.58 12.46
CA ASP A 136 -2.03 -11.58 13.16
C ASP A 136 -0.55 -11.98 13.33
N ASP A 137 0.31 -10.99 13.60
CA ASP A 137 1.72 -11.17 13.96
C ASP A 137 2.55 -11.91 12.90
N PHE A 138 2.26 -11.67 11.63
CA PHE A 138 2.95 -12.29 10.49
C PHE A 138 4.30 -11.64 10.20
N THR A 139 5.31 -12.46 9.93
CA THR A 139 6.60 -11.99 9.41
C THR A 139 6.99 -12.77 8.15
N VAL A 140 7.43 -12.05 7.12
CA VAL A 140 8.16 -12.63 5.99
C VAL A 140 9.53 -11.96 5.87
N GLU A 141 10.58 -12.76 5.78
CA GLU A 141 11.93 -12.25 5.66
C GLU A 141 12.88 -13.10 4.81
N ASP A 142 13.87 -12.44 4.23
CA ASP A 142 15.02 -13.07 3.57
C ASP A 142 14.66 -14.01 2.41
N LEU A 143 13.67 -13.65 1.59
CA LEU A 143 13.26 -14.43 0.42
C LEU A 143 12.72 -13.56 -0.71
N ALA A 144 12.49 -14.18 -1.87
CA ALA A 144 11.81 -13.56 -3.00
C ALA A 144 10.54 -14.31 -3.42
N VAL A 145 9.59 -13.57 -3.98
CA VAL A 145 8.39 -14.09 -4.64
C VAL A 145 8.38 -13.62 -6.09
N PHE A 146 8.46 -14.56 -7.02
CA PHE A 146 8.60 -14.26 -8.44
C PHE A 146 7.39 -14.74 -9.23
N ASN A 147 6.96 -13.91 -10.19
CA ASN A 147 6.00 -14.27 -11.24
C ASN A 147 4.67 -14.84 -10.71
N SER A 148 4.15 -14.34 -9.58
CA SER A 148 2.79 -14.65 -9.17
C SER A 148 1.79 -14.15 -10.22
N ARG A 149 0.67 -14.85 -10.37
CA ARG A 149 -0.34 -14.51 -11.39
C ARG A 149 -1.14 -13.25 -11.03
N SER A 150 -1.31 -13.01 -9.73
CA SER A 150 -1.90 -11.80 -9.14
C SER A 150 -0.90 -11.21 -8.16
N ASP A 151 -1.17 -11.18 -6.86
CA ASP A 151 -0.34 -10.39 -5.94
C ASP A 151 0.93 -11.15 -5.51
N GLY A 152 1.99 -10.44 -5.12
CA GLY A 152 3.20 -11.08 -4.60
C GLY A 152 2.93 -11.69 -3.23
N ILE A 153 2.78 -10.81 -2.23
CA ILE A 153 2.48 -11.19 -0.84
C ILE A 153 1.35 -10.31 -0.33
N LYS A 154 0.18 -10.92 -0.15
CA LYS A 154 -1.02 -10.27 0.38
C LYS A 154 -1.23 -10.63 1.85
N VAL A 155 -1.43 -9.61 2.68
CA VAL A 155 -1.79 -9.75 4.10
C VAL A 155 -3.05 -8.93 4.33
N GLU A 156 -4.14 -9.57 4.75
CA GLU A 156 -5.46 -8.92 4.77
C GLU A 156 -6.22 -9.10 6.08
N GLY A 157 -6.69 -8.00 6.67
CA GLY A 157 -7.60 -8.02 7.81
C GLY A 157 -6.94 -8.50 9.11
N THR A 158 -5.73 -8.03 9.40
CA THR A 158 -4.88 -8.53 10.49
C THR A 158 -4.28 -7.39 11.34
N SER A 159 -3.55 -7.75 12.39
CA SER A 159 -2.67 -6.85 13.14
C SER A 159 -1.23 -7.30 13.02
N ASN A 160 -0.30 -6.34 12.94
CA ASN A 160 1.15 -6.57 12.92
C ASN A 160 1.63 -7.46 11.76
N ALA A 161 1.96 -6.85 10.63
CA ALA A 161 2.60 -7.51 9.49
C ALA A 161 4.00 -6.92 9.25
N SER A 162 5.02 -7.77 9.19
CA SER A 162 6.41 -7.37 8.91
C SER A 162 6.94 -8.01 7.64
N PHE A 163 7.43 -7.18 6.72
CA PHE A 163 8.12 -7.56 5.49
C PHE A 163 9.54 -7.02 5.59
N ARG A 164 10.53 -7.91 5.66
CA ARG A 164 11.92 -7.51 5.90
C ARG A 164 12.85 -8.21 4.94
N ARG A 165 13.58 -7.46 4.12
CA ARG A 165 14.50 -8.03 3.14
C ARG A 165 13.78 -9.02 2.21
N VAL A 166 12.71 -8.55 1.59
CA VAL A 166 11.90 -9.34 0.64
C VAL A 166 12.02 -8.75 -0.76
N PHE A 167 12.04 -9.59 -1.79
CA PHE A 167 12.00 -9.14 -3.19
C PHE A 167 10.78 -9.72 -3.92
N VAL A 168 9.87 -8.86 -4.38
CA VAL A 168 8.81 -9.27 -5.32
C VAL A 168 9.16 -8.83 -6.74
N ASN A 169 9.08 -9.75 -7.70
CA ASN A 169 9.51 -9.48 -9.07
C ASN A 169 8.64 -10.20 -10.10
N TRP A 170 8.19 -9.45 -11.10
CA TRP A 170 7.76 -10.03 -12.37
C TRP A 170 8.91 -9.94 -13.38
N GLU A 171 9.44 -11.10 -13.75
CA GLU A 171 10.53 -11.22 -14.71
C GLU A 171 10.04 -10.85 -16.12
N GLY A 172 10.91 -10.19 -16.89
CA GLY A 172 10.60 -9.71 -18.24
C GLY A 172 10.27 -8.21 -18.30
N GLU A 173 9.73 -7.78 -19.43
CA GLU A 173 9.28 -6.40 -19.63
C GLU A 173 8.00 -6.14 -18.81
N PRO A 174 7.85 -4.94 -18.21
CA PRO A 174 6.62 -4.56 -17.52
C PRO A 174 5.40 -4.70 -18.44
N SER A 175 4.34 -5.32 -17.91
CA SER A 175 3.19 -5.75 -18.71
C SER A 175 1.89 -5.65 -17.90
N THR A 176 0.80 -5.31 -18.57
CA THR A 176 -0.56 -5.31 -17.97
C THR A 176 -1.02 -6.70 -17.50
N GLU A 177 -0.35 -7.76 -17.96
CA GLU A 177 -0.62 -9.15 -17.56
C GLU A 177 0.12 -9.54 -16.27
N ASN A 178 1.02 -8.70 -15.78
CA ASN A 178 1.68 -8.93 -14.50
C ASN A 178 0.67 -8.85 -13.35
N GLY A 179 1.12 -9.29 -12.18
CA GLY A 179 0.39 -9.13 -10.94
C GLY A 179 0.06 -7.67 -10.62
N ALA A 180 -1.01 -7.45 -9.85
CA ALA A 180 -1.40 -6.11 -9.45
C ALA A 180 -0.45 -5.60 -8.36
N TYR A 181 -0.46 -6.21 -7.18
CA TYR A 181 0.28 -5.66 -6.03
C TYR A 181 1.48 -6.50 -5.64
N GLY A 182 2.63 -5.87 -5.38
CA GLY A 182 3.84 -6.58 -4.94
C GLY A 182 3.79 -7.00 -3.48
N LEU A 183 4.08 -6.05 -2.59
CA LEU A 183 3.85 -6.18 -1.15
C LEU A 183 2.52 -5.52 -0.81
N TYR A 184 1.57 -6.29 -0.29
CA TYR A 184 0.16 -5.88 -0.20
C TYR A 184 -0.46 -6.15 1.18
N PRO A 185 -0.07 -5.40 2.23
CA PRO A 185 -0.88 -5.26 3.43
C PRO A 185 -2.13 -4.40 3.15
N VAL A 186 -3.30 -4.93 3.51
CA VAL A 186 -4.58 -4.22 3.42
C VAL A 186 -5.44 -4.50 4.64
N GLN A 187 -6.07 -3.46 5.20
CA GLN A 187 -6.80 -3.59 6.46
C GLN A 187 -5.92 -4.14 7.58
N VAL A 188 -4.70 -3.63 7.69
CA VAL A 188 -3.71 -4.05 8.70
C VAL A 188 -3.45 -2.92 9.70
N ASP A 189 -3.53 -3.23 10.99
CA ASP A 189 -3.08 -2.31 12.04
C ASP A 189 -1.68 -2.71 12.52
N GLY A 190 -0.67 -1.92 12.17
CA GLY A 190 0.74 -2.22 12.39
C GLY A 190 1.38 -2.86 11.16
N VAL A 191 2.00 -2.05 10.31
CA VAL A 191 2.70 -2.51 9.10
C VAL A 191 4.15 -2.05 9.15
N LEU A 192 5.09 -2.98 8.99
CA LEU A 192 6.49 -2.68 8.75
C LEU A 192 6.92 -3.27 7.40
N ILE A 193 7.32 -2.42 6.47
CA ILE A 193 7.98 -2.83 5.23
C ILE A 193 9.35 -2.20 5.19
N GLU A 194 10.40 -3.01 5.28
CA GLU A 194 11.77 -2.51 5.28
C GLU A 194 12.78 -3.32 4.48
N ASP A 195 13.79 -2.62 3.98
CA ASP A 195 14.95 -3.19 3.30
C ASP A 195 14.56 -4.11 2.12
N SER A 196 13.43 -3.83 1.47
CA SER A 196 12.80 -4.70 0.47
C SER A 196 12.80 -4.11 -0.94
N LYS A 197 12.56 -4.94 -1.94
CA LYS A 197 12.58 -4.59 -3.36
C LYS A 197 11.27 -4.98 -4.03
N VAL A 198 10.77 -4.17 -4.97
CA VAL A 198 9.66 -4.56 -5.85
C VAL A 198 9.82 -4.07 -7.28
N ARG A 199 9.63 -4.97 -8.25
CA ARG A 199 9.70 -4.66 -9.68
C ARG A 199 8.57 -5.29 -10.48
N GLY A 200 8.01 -4.53 -11.43
CA GLY A 200 7.18 -5.04 -12.51
C GLY A 200 5.70 -5.18 -12.18
N SER A 201 5.23 -4.62 -11.07
CA SER A 201 3.81 -4.65 -10.70
C SER A 201 2.99 -3.80 -11.68
N SER A 202 1.86 -4.35 -12.15
CA SER A 202 0.88 -3.66 -13.00
C SER A 202 -0.03 -2.68 -12.25
N ASP A 203 0.21 -2.53 -10.95
CA ASP A 203 -0.47 -1.59 -10.07
C ASP A 203 0.60 -0.97 -9.15
N ALA A 204 0.52 -1.15 -7.84
CA ALA A 204 1.55 -0.71 -6.92
C ALA A 204 2.59 -1.79 -6.55
N GLY A 205 3.88 -1.41 -6.62
CA GLY A 205 4.98 -2.24 -6.14
C GLY A 205 4.84 -2.51 -4.64
N ILE A 206 4.82 -1.46 -3.85
CA ILE A 206 4.43 -1.52 -2.43
C ILE A 206 3.09 -0.84 -2.28
N TYR A 207 2.06 -1.58 -1.87
CA TYR A 207 0.74 -1.05 -1.60
C TYR A 207 0.39 -1.24 -0.12
N VAL A 208 0.03 -0.16 0.56
CA VAL A 208 -0.53 -0.22 1.92
C VAL A 208 -1.88 0.47 1.94
N GLY A 209 -2.94 -0.34 2.00
CA GLY A 209 -4.32 0.16 1.87
C GLY A 209 -5.14 0.00 3.13
N GLN A 210 -6.03 0.96 3.42
CA GLN A 210 -7.02 0.86 4.49
C GLN A 210 -6.43 0.47 5.85
N SER A 211 -5.20 0.90 6.12
CA SER A 211 -4.37 0.41 7.22
C SER A 211 -4.02 1.54 8.20
N SER A 212 -3.48 1.18 9.36
CA SER A 212 -2.99 2.14 10.35
C SER A 212 -1.67 1.74 10.97
N ARG A 213 -0.92 2.72 11.51
CA ARG A 213 0.42 2.53 12.09
C ARG A 213 1.36 1.86 11.11
N ILE A 214 1.75 2.62 10.08
CA ILE A 214 2.48 2.11 8.93
C ILE A 214 3.90 2.68 8.92
N VAL A 215 4.90 1.83 8.68
CA VAL A 215 6.28 2.22 8.42
C VAL A 215 6.75 1.55 7.13
N VAL A 216 7.07 2.35 6.12
CA VAL A 216 7.64 1.90 4.85
C VAL A 216 9.00 2.57 4.68
N ARG A 217 10.09 1.82 4.84
CA ARG A 217 11.44 2.40 4.86
C ARG A 217 12.53 1.62 4.15
N ARG A 218 13.51 2.32 3.57
CA ARG A 218 14.69 1.71 2.95
C ARG A 218 14.36 0.67 1.88
N ASN A 219 13.26 0.88 1.16
CA ASN A 219 12.85 0.01 0.06
C ASN A 219 13.28 0.57 -1.29
N GLU A 220 13.38 -0.28 -2.29
CA GLU A 220 13.65 0.09 -3.68
C GLU A 220 12.52 -0.42 -4.59
N THR A 221 11.91 0.49 -5.36
CA THR A 221 10.82 0.15 -6.27
C THR A 221 11.06 0.75 -7.65
N TRP A 222 10.99 -0.10 -8.69
CA TRP A 222 11.21 0.32 -10.06
C TRP A 222 10.39 -0.45 -11.07
N GLU A 223 10.10 0.20 -12.21
CA GLU A 223 9.35 -0.39 -13.32
C GLU A 223 7.98 -0.95 -12.89
N ASN A 224 7.34 -0.30 -11.90
CA ASN A 224 5.96 -0.52 -11.51
C ASN A 224 5.06 0.59 -12.10
N VAL A 225 3.73 0.43 -12.05
CA VAL A 225 2.84 1.58 -12.31
C VAL A 225 3.00 2.59 -11.18
N ALA A 226 2.68 2.22 -9.94
CA ALA A 226 3.02 2.99 -8.75
C ALA A 226 4.21 2.36 -8.03
N GLY A 227 5.23 3.15 -7.69
CA GLY A 227 6.35 2.65 -6.90
C GLY A 227 5.91 2.26 -5.50
N ILE A 228 5.36 3.22 -4.74
CA ILE A 228 4.77 3.00 -3.43
C ILE A 228 3.43 3.74 -3.36
N GLU A 229 2.42 3.09 -2.82
CA GLU A 229 1.08 3.64 -2.62
C GLU A 229 0.63 3.47 -1.17
N ILE A 230 0.21 4.57 -0.56
CA ILE A 230 -0.47 4.62 0.73
C ILE A 230 -1.91 5.05 0.46
N GLU A 231 -2.85 4.10 0.52
CA GLU A 231 -4.24 4.30 0.14
C GLU A 231 -5.15 4.25 1.37
N ASN A 232 -6.03 5.25 1.55
CA ASN A 232 -7.07 5.26 2.58
C ASN A 232 -6.55 4.90 3.98
N SER A 233 -5.32 5.33 4.32
CA SER A 233 -4.59 4.85 5.49
C SER A 233 -4.24 5.97 6.46
N THR A 234 -4.04 5.64 7.73
CA THR A 234 -3.80 6.62 8.79
C THR A 234 -2.50 6.37 9.54
N ALA A 235 -1.82 7.44 9.97
CA ALA A 235 -0.55 7.35 10.70
C ALA A 235 0.50 6.51 9.93
N ALA A 236 1.06 7.10 8.87
CA ALA A 236 2.03 6.44 8.00
C ALA A 236 3.35 7.21 7.92
N ASP A 237 4.45 6.47 8.06
CA ASP A 237 5.82 6.94 7.93
C ASP A 237 6.47 6.31 6.70
N VAL A 238 6.72 7.12 5.66
CA VAL A 238 7.31 6.67 4.40
C VAL A 238 8.65 7.36 4.18
N TYR A 239 9.76 6.66 4.40
CA TYR A 239 11.07 7.31 4.41
C TYR A 239 12.26 6.48 3.94
N GLU A 240 13.31 7.17 3.48
CA GLU A 240 14.55 6.53 3.01
C GLU A 240 14.32 5.52 1.87
N ASN A 241 13.20 5.60 1.15
CA ASN A 241 12.93 4.74 0.00
C ASN A 241 13.53 5.32 -1.29
N HIS A 242 13.79 4.45 -2.26
CA HIS A 242 14.24 4.78 -3.60
C HIS A 242 13.18 4.33 -4.61
N ALA A 243 12.33 5.25 -5.04
CA ALA A 243 11.31 5.00 -6.06
C ALA A 243 11.77 5.61 -7.39
N HIS A 244 12.13 4.77 -8.36
CA HIS A 244 12.68 5.23 -9.63
C HIS A 244 12.18 4.45 -10.83
N HIS A 245 12.08 5.09 -11.99
CA HIS A 245 11.68 4.40 -13.23
C HIS A 245 10.33 3.67 -13.14
N ASN A 246 9.44 4.10 -12.23
CA ASN A 246 8.03 3.70 -12.23
C ASN A 246 7.23 4.62 -13.17
N THR A 247 5.92 4.42 -13.33
CA THR A 247 5.06 5.42 -13.96
C THR A 247 4.82 6.60 -13.02
N GLY A 248 4.48 6.30 -11.77
CA GLY A 248 4.41 7.22 -10.65
C GLY A 248 5.31 6.74 -9.51
N GLY A 249 6.03 7.65 -8.86
CA GLY A 249 6.99 7.29 -7.80
C GLY A 249 6.33 6.94 -6.47
N LEU A 250 5.66 7.91 -5.86
CA LEU A 250 4.95 7.79 -4.58
C LEU A 250 3.52 8.33 -4.72
N LEU A 251 2.54 7.57 -4.25
CA LEU A 251 1.13 7.95 -4.23
C LEU A 251 0.62 7.92 -2.79
N VAL A 252 -0.01 9.01 -2.36
CA VAL A 252 -0.67 9.11 -1.05
C VAL A 252 -2.10 9.55 -1.29
N PHE A 253 -3.02 8.58 -1.33
CA PHE A 253 -4.36 8.74 -1.85
C PHE A 253 -5.44 8.37 -0.83
N SER A 254 -6.58 9.03 -0.95
CA SER A 254 -7.86 8.47 -0.50
C SER A 254 -8.80 8.34 -1.69
N LEU A 255 -9.43 7.18 -1.82
CA LEU A 255 -10.42 6.87 -2.83
C LEU A 255 -11.80 6.68 -2.19
N PRO A 256 -12.88 7.07 -2.88
CA PRO A 256 -14.23 6.91 -2.36
C PRO A 256 -14.70 5.45 -2.37
N GLU A 257 -15.85 5.18 -1.73
CA GLU A 257 -16.51 3.87 -1.71
C GLU A 257 -15.75 2.71 -1.01
N LEU A 258 -14.67 3.00 -0.29
CA LEU A 258 -13.88 2.00 0.46
C LEU A 258 -14.24 1.92 1.94
N PRO A 259 -14.05 0.78 2.63
CA PRO A 259 -14.37 0.63 4.07
C PRO A 259 -13.73 1.70 4.97
N VAL A 260 -12.43 1.97 4.79
CA VAL A 260 -11.74 3.11 5.40
C VAL A 260 -11.80 4.25 4.40
N LYS A 261 -12.26 5.44 4.83
CA LYS A 261 -12.65 6.51 3.90
C LYS A 261 -11.53 7.48 3.57
N ASN A 262 -10.92 8.06 4.59
CA ASN A 262 -10.01 9.18 4.44
C ASN A 262 -8.67 8.84 5.08
N GLY A 263 -7.61 8.97 4.30
CA GLY A 263 -6.23 8.86 4.74
C GLY A 263 -5.76 10.15 5.40
N ARG A 264 -4.98 10.02 6.47
CA ARG A 264 -4.49 11.18 7.23
C ARG A 264 -3.27 10.91 8.08
N ASP A 265 -2.62 11.99 8.49
CA ASP A 265 -1.46 11.97 9.40
C ASP A 265 -0.29 11.17 8.79
N ILE A 266 0.23 11.65 7.67
CA ILE A 266 1.24 10.94 6.86
C ILE A 266 2.51 11.77 6.77
N ARG A 267 3.67 11.15 6.97
CA ARG A 267 4.98 11.78 6.81
C ARG A 267 5.73 11.09 5.68
N VAL A 268 6.23 11.88 4.75
CA VAL A 268 7.01 11.42 3.59
C VAL A 268 8.37 12.13 3.60
N TRP A 269 9.44 11.44 3.98
CA TRP A 269 10.73 12.11 4.11
C TRP A 269 11.97 11.34 3.72
N ASN A 270 13.03 12.05 3.34
CA ASN A 270 14.32 11.48 2.94
C ASN A 270 14.21 10.39 1.85
N ASN A 271 13.16 10.40 1.04
CA ASN A 271 13.02 9.50 -0.10
C ASN A 271 13.75 10.08 -1.31
N ARG A 272 14.16 9.20 -2.22
CA ARG A 272 14.67 9.54 -3.54
C ARG A 272 13.63 9.11 -4.57
N VAL A 273 12.99 10.09 -5.20
CA VAL A 273 11.87 9.91 -6.15
C VAL A 273 12.30 10.46 -7.50
N VAL A 274 12.84 9.57 -8.33
CA VAL A 274 13.74 9.95 -9.44
C VAL A 274 13.35 9.26 -10.73
N GLU A 275 13.21 10.01 -11.82
CA GLU A 275 13.05 9.48 -13.18
C GLU A 275 11.87 8.49 -13.30
N ASN A 276 10.76 8.74 -12.60
CA ASN A 276 9.56 7.92 -12.70
C ASN A 276 8.79 8.24 -13.99
N ASN A 277 9.35 7.82 -15.12
CA ASN A 277 8.88 8.15 -16.47
C ASN A 277 8.48 6.91 -17.28
N HIS A 278 8.34 5.73 -16.65
CA HIS A 278 7.94 4.53 -17.36
C HIS A 278 6.51 4.70 -17.91
N PRO A 279 6.22 4.26 -19.14
CA PRO A 279 4.85 4.29 -19.66
C PRO A 279 3.89 3.53 -18.75
N ASN A 280 2.70 4.08 -18.51
CA ASN A 280 1.69 3.39 -17.71
C ASN A 280 1.27 2.08 -18.40
N PHE A 281 1.29 0.98 -17.66
CA PHE A 281 0.89 -0.35 -18.11
C PHE A 281 -0.17 -0.98 -17.20
N GLY A 282 -0.86 -0.15 -16.43
CA GLY A 282 -1.90 -0.58 -15.51
C GLY A 282 -3.13 -1.12 -16.22
N LYS A 283 -3.85 -2.00 -15.51
CA LYS A 283 -5.05 -2.64 -16.07
C LYS A 283 -6.12 -1.59 -16.39
N PRO A 284 -6.65 -1.54 -17.63
CA PRO A 284 -7.66 -0.55 -18.00
C PRO A 284 -8.86 -0.56 -17.07
N GLY A 285 -9.23 0.63 -16.58
CA GLY A 285 -10.36 0.82 -15.65
C GLY A 285 -9.95 0.91 -14.18
N ALA A 286 -8.76 0.45 -13.80
CA ALA A 286 -8.16 0.75 -12.51
C ALA A 286 -7.79 2.24 -12.43
N ILE A 287 -7.91 2.86 -11.26
CA ILE A 287 -7.58 4.29 -11.10
C ILE A 287 -6.09 4.54 -11.38
N VAL A 288 -5.22 3.63 -10.96
CA VAL A 288 -3.78 3.75 -11.22
C VAL A 288 -3.41 3.73 -12.71
N SER A 289 -4.29 3.21 -13.58
CA SER A 289 -4.07 3.24 -15.04
C SER A 289 -4.15 4.65 -15.63
N GLU A 290 -4.62 5.63 -14.85
CA GLU A 290 -4.72 7.03 -15.23
C GLU A 290 -3.55 7.87 -14.72
N ILE A 291 -2.64 7.29 -13.94
CA ILE A 291 -1.46 8.00 -13.44
C ILE A 291 -0.57 8.38 -14.62
N PRO A 292 -0.31 9.68 -14.84
CA PRO A 292 0.57 10.11 -15.90
C PRO A 292 1.99 9.59 -15.66
N ALA A 293 2.63 9.09 -16.71
CA ALA A 293 4.06 8.85 -16.68
C ALA A 293 4.79 10.16 -16.36
N GLY A 294 5.74 10.12 -15.43
CA GLY A 294 6.42 11.32 -14.95
C GLY A 294 5.89 11.90 -13.67
N SER A 295 5.07 11.16 -12.93
CA SER A 295 4.54 11.62 -11.65
C SER A 295 5.53 11.29 -10.53
N GLY A 296 6.08 12.29 -9.86
CA GLY A 296 6.98 12.08 -8.71
C GLY A 296 6.21 11.64 -7.47
N LEU A 297 5.67 12.59 -6.72
CA LEU A 297 4.74 12.37 -5.61
C LEU A 297 3.37 12.95 -5.98
N ILE A 298 2.30 12.17 -5.78
CA ILE A 298 0.93 12.68 -5.85
C ILE A 298 0.28 12.55 -4.48
N LEU A 299 -0.21 13.68 -3.96
CA LEU A 299 -1.05 13.78 -2.78
C LEU A 299 -2.49 14.02 -3.24
N MET A 300 -3.36 13.02 -3.07
CA MET A 300 -4.76 13.10 -3.49
C MET A 300 -5.69 12.86 -2.32
N ALA A 301 -6.65 13.77 -2.13
CA ALA A 301 -7.70 13.65 -1.13
C ALA A 301 -7.17 13.18 0.24
N SER A 302 -6.04 13.76 0.68
CA SER A 302 -5.33 13.33 1.89
C SER A 302 -5.16 14.49 2.84
N ASP A 303 -5.30 14.18 4.14
CA ASP A 303 -5.29 15.18 5.21
C ASP A 303 -4.05 15.11 6.07
N ASN A 304 -3.53 16.26 6.49
CA ASN A 304 -2.39 16.34 7.41
C ASN A 304 -1.18 15.52 6.91
N VAL A 305 -0.55 15.99 5.84
CA VAL A 305 0.62 15.33 5.23
C VAL A 305 1.84 16.24 5.32
N ASP A 306 2.96 15.70 5.79
CA ASP A 306 4.23 16.42 5.93
C ASP A 306 5.31 15.80 5.03
N VAL A 307 5.81 16.57 4.06
CA VAL A 307 6.72 16.12 3.01
C VAL A 307 8.04 16.87 3.11
N TYR A 308 9.12 16.18 3.51
CA TYR A 308 10.38 16.87 3.77
C TYR A 308 11.68 16.11 3.53
N GLY A 309 12.76 16.82 3.22
CA GLY A 309 14.08 16.18 3.06
C GLY A 309 14.19 15.23 1.87
N ASN A 310 13.19 15.18 0.98
CA ASN A 310 13.20 14.28 -0.17
C ASN A 310 14.03 14.87 -1.33
N GLU A 311 14.55 13.99 -2.18
CA GLU A 311 15.09 14.30 -3.50
C GLU A 311 14.04 13.97 -4.55
N PHE A 312 13.51 15.00 -5.23
CA PHE A 312 12.68 14.85 -6.42
C PHE A 312 13.47 15.25 -7.65
N ARG A 313 13.59 14.35 -8.62
CA ARG A 313 14.39 14.64 -9.80
C ARG A 313 13.86 14.00 -11.07
N ASP A 314 13.83 14.79 -12.15
CA ASP A 314 13.58 14.35 -13.52
C ASP A 314 12.29 13.52 -13.71
N ASN A 315 11.24 13.83 -12.93
CA ASN A 315 9.89 13.28 -13.15
C ASN A 315 9.17 14.16 -14.20
N GLN A 316 8.90 13.61 -15.38
CA GLN A 316 8.62 14.40 -16.59
C GLN A 316 7.29 15.17 -16.56
N THR A 317 6.33 14.76 -15.72
CA THR A 317 5.03 15.42 -15.58
C THR A 317 5.02 16.43 -14.45
N ALA A 318 5.31 16.02 -13.22
CA ALA A 318 5.45 16.92 -12.09
C ALA A 318 6.24 16.22 -10.98
N ASN A 319 7.07 16.98 -10.24
CA ASN A 319 7.80 16.43 -9.11
C ASN A 319 6.88 16.18 -7.91
N VAL A 320 6.01 17.14 -7.58
CA VAL A 320 4.96 16.99 -6.58
C VAL A 320 3.64 17.56 -7.10
N SER A 321 2.56 16.79 -6.95
CA SER A 321 1.20 17.23 -7.26
C SER A 321 0.30 17.12 -6.03
N ILE A 322 -0.39 18.21 -5.69
CA ILE A 322 -1.46 18.23 -4.68
C ILE A 322 -2.77 18.35 -5.44
N VAL A 323 -3.62 17.33 -5.32
CA VAL A 323 -4.85 17.24 -6.10
C VAL A 323 -6.02 16.85 -5.22
N SER A 324 -7.19 17.39 -5.51
CA SER A 324 -8.48 16.89 -5.05
C SER A 324 -8.92 15.76 -5.96
N TYR A 325 -9.64 14.79 -5.41
CA TYR A 325 -10.31 13.77 -6.22
C TYR A 325 -11.29 14.36 -7.23
N LEU A 326 -11.85 15.55 -6.96
CA LEU A 326 -12.75 16.24 -7.88
C LEU A 326 -12.08 16.58 -9.23
N ALA A 327 -10.76 16.79 -9.24
CA ALA A 327 -10.00 17.06 -10.47
C ALA A 327 -10.00 15.88 -11.44
N THR A 328 -10.27 14.66 -10.96
CA THR A 328 -10.40 13.46 -11.82
C THR A 328 -11.67 13.49 -12.67
N GLY A 329 -12.68 14.27 -12.28
CA GLY A 329 -14.00 14.28 -12.91
C GLY A 329 -14.80 12.98 -12.71
N ARG A 330 -14.28 12.03 -11.91
CA ARG A 330 -14.97 10.77 -11.61
C ARG A 330 -16.11 11.01 -10.62
N PRO A 331 -17.31 10.47 -10.88
CA PRO A 331 -18.40 10.55 -9.93
C PRO A 331 -18.10 9.69 -8.70
N TYR A 332 -18.63 10.10 -7.56
CA TYR A 332 -18.66 9.34 -6.32
C TYR A 332 -19.96 9.64 -5.57
N GLU A 333 -20.44 8.71 -4.75
CA GLU A 333 -21.70 8.84 -4.01
C GLU A 333 -21.51 8.73 -2.49
N ASP A 334 -20.29 8.45 -2.04
CA ASP A 334 -19.96 8.27 -0.63
C ASP A 334 -20.02 9.59 0.17
N PRO A 335 -21.00 9.78 1.07
CA PRO A 335 -21.11 11.01 1.83
C PRO A 335 -20.08 11.13 2.95
N ALA A 336 -19.37 10.04 3.29
CA ALA A 336 -18.32 10.04 4.30
C ALA A 336 -16.92 10.29 3.71
N TYR A 337 -16.81 10.31 2.39
CA TYR A 337 -15.57 10.56 1.69
C TYR A 337 -15.26 12.06 1.62
N ASP A 338 -14.03 12.40 1.98
CA ASP A 338 -13.48 13.74 1.80
C ASP A 338 -12.65 13.78 0.51
N PRO A 339 -13.08 14.51 -0.54
CA PRO A 339 -12.35 14.55 -1.79
C PRO A 339 -11.22 15.60 -1.80
N PHE A 340 -11.03 16.37 -0.73
CA PHE A 340 -10.10 17.50 -0.69
C PHE A 340 -8.75 17.08 -0.10
N SER A 341 -7.67 17.71 -0.57
CA SER A 341 -6.35 17.59 0.06
C SER A 341 -6.14 18.79 0.98
N GLU A 342 -6.03 18.54 2.29
CA GLU A 342 -5.98 19.59 3.29
C GLU A 342 -4.83 19.40 4.28
N GLY A 343 -4.27 20.50 4.78
CA GLY A 343 -3.22 20.44 5.79
C GLY A 343 -1.95 19.78 5.26
N ILE A 344 -1.41 20.31 4.16
CA ILE A 344 -0.19 19.76 3.53
C ILE A 344 0.98 20.68 3.85
N SER A 345 2.12 20.13 4.28
CA SER A 345 3.39 20.85 4.37
C SER A 345 4.42 20.23 3.45
N ILE A 346 5.08 21.05 2.63
CA ILE A 346 6.18 20.64 1.77
C ILE A 346 7.37 21.53 2.10
N HIS A 347 8.43 20.97 2.69
CA HIS A 347 9.58 21.76 3.09
C HIS A 347 10.92 21.03 3.10
N HIS A 348 12.02 21.76 2.91
CA HIS A 348 13.37 21.19 2.97
C HIS A 348 13.60 20.05 1.95
N ASN A 349 12.84 20.01 0.87
CA ASN A 349 13.08 19.08 -0.23
C ASN A 349 14.05 19.68 -1.24
N THR A 350 14.66 18.82 -2.05
CA THR A 350 15.52 19.20 -3.16
C THR A 350 14.86 18.80 -4.47
N PHE A 351 14.83 19.73 -5.41
CA PHE A 351 14.20 19.58 -6.71
C PHE A 351 15.23 19.80 -7.81
N ALA A 352 15.19 18.97 -8.84
CA ALA A 352 16.05 19.11 -10.02
C ALA A 352 15.37 18.55 -11.26
N GLY A 353 15.21 19.38 -12.30
CA GLY A 353 14.55 18.95 -13.54
C GLY A 353 13.11 18.49 -13.33
N GLY A 354 12.51 17.85 -14.35
CA GLY A 354 11.11 17.46 -14.34
C GLY A 354 10.17 18.48 -15.01
N GLY A 355 8.89 18.12 -15.10
CA GLY A 355 7.83 18.97 -15.67
C GLY A 355 7.94 19.27 -17.17
N ALA A 356 8.97 18.80 -17.86
CA ALA A 356 9.27 19.17 -19.24
C ALA A 356 8.37 18.50 -20.29
N GLN A 357 7.79 17.34 -19.97
CA GLN A 357 6.90 16.58 -20.87
C GLN A 357 5.69 16.10 -20.07
N PRO A 358 4.81 17.01 -19.64
CA PRO A 358 3.65 16.65 -18.86
C PRO A 358 2.63 15.90 -19.70
N GLU A 359 2.08 14.84 -19.11
CA GLU A 359 1.07 13.98 -19.72
C GLU A 359 -0.20 13.85 -18.85
N GLY A 360 -1.22 13.22 -19.42
CA GLY A 360 -2.48 12.90 -18.74
C GLY A 360 -3.32 14.13 -18.34
N SER A 361 -4.27 13.89 -17.44
CA SER A 361 -5.28 14.89 -17.04
C SER A 361 -4.66 16.17 -16.45
N LEU A 362 -3.59 16.04 -15.67
CA LEU A 362 -2.88 17.20 -15.14
C LEU A 362 -2.32 18.08 -16.25
N ALA A 363 -1.73 17.49 -17.29
CA ALA A 363 -1.21 18.25 -18.43
C ALA A 363 -2.33 18.92 -19.24
N GLU A 364 -3.43 18.21 -19.48
CA GLU A 364 -4.62 18.73 -20.17
C GLU A 364 -5.21 19.95 -19.47
N LEU A 365 -5.18 19.96 -18.13
CA LEU A 365 -5.68 21.06 -17.31
C LEU A 365 -4.66 22.20 -17.16
N ALA A 366 -3.40 21.88 -16.89
CA ALA A 366 -2.39 22.88 -16.52
C ALA A 366 -1.72 23.54 -17.73
N VAL A 367 -1.33 22.78 -18.75
CA VAL A 367 -0.53 23.31 -19.88
C VAL A 367 -1.25 24.44 -20.63
N PRO A 368 -2.56 24.39 -20.91
CA PRO A 368 -3.26 25.52 -21.53
C PRO A 368 -3.28 26.79 -20.68
N LEU A 369 -3.18 26.67 -19.35
CA LEU A 369 -3.21 27.78 -18.41
C LEU A 369 -1.83 28.41 -18.22
N ILE A 370 -0.78 27.59 -18.15
CA ILE A 370 0.55 28.03 -17.70
C ILE A 370 1.73 27.64 -18.61
N GLY A 371 1.48 26.84 -19.65
CA GLY A 371 2.51 26.29 -20.52
C GLY A 371 3.29 25.13 -19.90
N ALA A 372 4.32 24.68 -20.61
CA ALA A 372 5.33 23.74 -20.12
C ALA A 372 6.72 24.42 -20.12
N PRO A 373 7.65 24.04 -19.24
CA PRO A 373 7.53 22.99 -18.23
C PRO A 373 6.53 23.34 -17.12
N LEU A 374 5.93 22.31 -16.51
CA LEU A 374 5.17 22.49 -15.26
C LEU A 374 6.13 22.77 -14.09
N PRO A 375 5.72 23.59 -13.10
CA PRO A 375 6.51 23.80 -11.88
C PRO A 375 6.78 22.53 -11.07
N ASP A 376 7.79 22.59 -10.21
CA ASP A 376 8.17 21.51 -9.30
C ASP A 376 7.01 21.05 -8.42
N ILE A 377 6.26 22.01 -7.87
CA ILE A 377 5.10 21.75 -7.02
C ILE A 377 3.84 22.32 -7.68
N VAL A 378 2.91 21.44 -8.03
CA VAL A 378 1.63 21.80 -8.67
C VAL A 378 0.49 21.51 -7.71
N PHE A 379 -0.27 22.55 -7.35
CA PHE A 379 -1.52 22.43 -6.61
C PHE A 379 -2.70 22.72 -7.54
N ASP A 380 -3.71 21.85 -7.55
CA ASP A 380 -4.90 22.06 -8.37
C ASP A 380 -5.76 23.25 -7.91
N GLY A 381 -5.66 23.68 -6.66
CA GLY A 381 -6.42 24.79 -6.11
C GLY A 381 -7.85 24.47 -5.71
N ILE A 382 -8.24 23.19 -5.68
CA ILE A 382 -9.56 22.78 -5.25
C ILE A 382 -9.55 22.63 -3.72
N VAL A 383 -10.37 23.43 -3.04
CA VAL A 383 -10.45 23.48 -1.57
C VAL A 383 -11.88 23.25 -1.09
N ASN A 384 -12.05 22.78 0.14
CA ASN A 384 -13.36 22.54 0.73
C ASN A 384 -14.08 23.88 1.01
N PRO A 385 -15.17 24.21 0.28
CA PRO A 385 -15.87 25.48 0.48
C PRO A 385 -16.56 25.58 1.85
N GLU A 386 -16.92 24.46 2.46
CA GLU A 386 -17.58 24.43 3.78
C GLU A 386 -16.63 24.78 4.92
N ARG A 387 -15.31 24.63 4.71
CA ARG A 387 -14.28 24.97 5.70
C ARG A 387 -13.78 26.40 5.58
N LEU A 388 -14.15 27.14 4.53
CA LEU A 388 -13.70 28.51 4.33
C LEU A 388 -14.26 29.46 5.41
N GLN A 389 -13.37 30.22 6.03
CA GLN A 389 -13.69 31.31 6.96
C GLN A 389 -13.07 32.59 6.39
N ASP A 390 -13.90 33.59 6.11
CA ASP A 390 -13.49 34.83 5.42
C ASP A 390 -12.72 34.59 4.11
N GLY A 391 -13.10 33.54 3.38
CA GLY A 391 -12.48 33.18 2.10
C GLY A 391 -11.14 32.45 2.21
N GLN A 392 -10.74 32.02 3.41
CA GLN A 392 -9.52 31.24 3.63
C GLN A 392 -9.82 29.95 4.39
N LEU A 393 -9.05 28.89 4.10
CA LEU A 393 -9.05 27.69 4.94
C LEU A 393 -8.50 28.02 6.34
N PRO A 394 -8.93 27.30 7.40
CA PRO A 394 -8.30 27.40 8.71
C PRO A 394 -6.85 26.90 8.64
N ALA A 395 -6.01 27.33 9.59
CA ALA A 395 -4.56 27.12 9.52
C ALA A 395 -4.16 25.64 9.39
N GLU A 396 -4.90 24.75 10.03
CA GLU A 396 -4.70 23.29 9.98
C GLU A 396 -5.07 22.63 8.65
N ALA A 397 -5.82 23.32 7.77
CA ALA A 397 -6.26 22.80 6.47
C ALA A 397 -5.51 23.43 5.29
N ARG A 398 -4.66 24.44 5.53
CA ARG A 398 -3.91 25.14 4.48
C ARG A 398 -2.80 24.27 3.91
N ILE A 399 -2.36 24.66 2.72
CA ILE A 399 -1.13 24.20 2.09
C ILE A 399 0.01 25.14 2.50
N TYR A 400 1.11 24.58 2.98
CA TYR A 400 2.33 25.29 3.33
C TYR A 400 3.49 24.80 2.47
N VAL A 401 4.22 25.72 1.85
CA VAL A 401 5.38 25.43 1.01
C VAL A 401 6.51 26.37 1.40
N GLU A 402 7.55 25.85 2.04
CA GLU A 402 8.65 26.67 2.56
C GLU A 402 9.99 25.94 2.51
N ASN A 403 11.10 26.67 2.41
CA ASN A 403 12.46 26.11 2.54
C ASN A 403 12.82 24.99 1.55
N ASN A 404 12.25 24.98 0.33
CA ASN A 404 12.54 24.00 -0.73
C ASN A 404 13.61 24.47 -1.73
N GLY A 405 14.52 25.36 -1.30
CA GLY A 405 15.52 25.96 -2.19
C GLY A 405 14.90 26.83 -3.28
N ASP A 406 15.27 26.59 -4.53
CA ASP A 406 14.81 27.35 -5.70
C ASP A 406 13.54 26.75 -6.36
N ALA A 407 12.88 25.80 -5.69
CA ALA A 407 11.69 25.14 -6.23
C ALA A 407 10.60 26.14 -6.60
N ASP A 408 10.01 25.98 -7.79
CA ASP A 408 8.88 26.78 -8.21
C ASP A 408 7.53 26.09 -7.91
N PHE A 409 6.48 26.90 -7.85
CA PHE A 409 5.18 26.48 -7.40
C PHE A 409 4.08 27.11 -8.25
N VAL A 410 2.97 26.40 -8.37
CA VAL A 410 1.72 26.97 -8.90
C VAL A 410 0.51 26.40 -8.18
N ASN A 411 -0.44 27.27 -7.86
CA ASN A 411 -1.83 26.95 -7.62
C ASN A 411 -2.64 27.28 -8.88
N LEU A 412 -3.29 26.27 -9.45
CA LEU A 412 -4.06 26.37 -10.68
C LEU A 412 -5.48 26.93 -10.47
N ASP A 413 -5.95 27.02 -9.23
CA ASP A 413 -7.29 27.54 -8.87
C ASP A 413 -8.42 26.89 -9.68
N LEU A 414 -8.32 25.58 -9.92
CA LEU A 414 -9.26 24.83 -10.74
C LEU A 414 -10.65 24.78 -10.13
N GLY A 415 -10.80 24.93 -8.81
CA GLY A 415 -12.10 25.02 -8.16
C GLY A 415 -12.96 26.16 -8.74
N VAL A 416 -12.34 27.32 -9.01
CA VAL A 416 -13.02 28.46 -9.66
C VAL A 416 -13.36 28.14 -11.11
N ALA A 417 -12.45 27.51 -11.85
CA ALA A 417 -12.69 27.10 -13.23
C ALA A 417 -13.85 26.11 -13.35
N MET A 418 -13.91 25.11 -12.47
CA MET A 418 -14.99 24.12 -12.41
C MET A 418 -16.34 24.74 -12.03
N ALA A 419 -16.35 25.83 -11.27
CA ALA A 419 -17.53 26.63 -10.98
C ALA A 419 -17.93 27.58 -12.13
N GLY A 420 -17.24 27.54 -13.28
CA GLY A 420 -17.49 28.39 -14.45
C GLY A 420 -16.87 29.79 -14.38
N GLY A 421 -16.00 30.03 -13.39
CA GLY A 421 -15.22 31.25 -13.24
C GLY A 421 -13.91 31.22 -14.02
N GLN A 422 -13.20 32.35 -14.03
CA GLN A 422 -11.84 32.43 -14.55
C GLN A 422 -10.86 32.07 -13.42
N PRO A 423 -10.03 31.02 -13.55
CA PRO A 423 -9.06 30.65 -12.51
C PRO A 423 -8.04 31.77 -12.28
N ASN A 424 -7.74 32.04 -11.02
CA ASN A 424 -6.72 32.99 -10.59
C ASN A 424 -5.42 32.24 -10.27
N ILE A 425 -4.63 31.96 -11.30
CA ILE A 425 -3.34 31.27 -11.17
C ILE A 425 -2.44 32.01 -10.19
N ASP A 426 -2.02 31.33 -9.13
CA ASP A 426 -1.15 31.88 -8.10
C ASP A 426 0.20 31.18 -8.10
N ARG A 427 1.28 31.96 -8.17
CA ARG A 427 2.67 31.49 -8.10
C ARG A 427 3.43 32.16 -6.96
N ASP A 428 2.76 32.96 -6.14
CA ASP A 428 3.36 33.71 -5.04
C ASP A 428 3.49 32.81 -3.81
N LEU A 429 4.63 32.12 -3.71
CA LEU A 429 4.98 31.27 -2.57
C LEU A 429 4.86 31.96 -1.21
N SER A 430 4.95 33.31 -1.13
CA SER A 430 4.82 34.01 0.14
C SER A 430 3.44 33.86 0.79
N ARG A 431 2.41 33.51 0.00
CA ARG A 431 1.06 33.21 0.48
C ARG A 431 0.90 31.81 1.09
N TYR A 432 1.89 30.95 0.84
CA TYR A 432 1.97 29.57 1.31
C TYR A 432 3.07 29.40 2.38
N ALA A 433 3.67 30.50 2.85
CA ALA A 433 4.68 30.45 3.91
C ALA A 433 4.08 30.04 5.26
N GLY A 434 4.89 29.40 6.10
CA GLY A 434 4.52 28.90 7.42
C GLY A 434 4.65 27.38 7.54
N SER A 435 4.05 26.84 8.59
CA SER A 435 4.08 25.42 8.91
C SER A 435 2.72 24.96 9.42
N LEU A 436 2.46 23.66 9.30
CA LEU A 436 1.28 23.07 9.91
C LEU A 436 1.28 23.32 11.43
N PRO A 437 0.15 23.74 12.03
CA PRO A 437 0.06 23.93 13.48
C PRO A 437 0.27 22.64 14.27
N GLN A 438 -0.13 21.51 13.70
CA GLN A 438 0.00 20.17 14.27
C GLN A 438 0.43 19.19 13.17
N PRO A 439 1.73 19.14 12.81
CA PRO A 439 2.21 18.16 11.86
C PRO A 439 1.97 16.74 12.39
N PRO A 440 1.92 15.72 11.52
CA PRO A 440 1.71 14.34 11.93
C PRO A 440 2.76 13.87 12.95
N GLY A 441 2.32 13.04 13.89
CA GLY A 441 3.22 12.41 14.86
C GLY A 441 4.03 11.27 14.26
N GLU A 442 5.07 10.85 14.97
CA GLU A 442 5.81 9.63 14.62
C GLU A 442 4.97 8.37 14.85
N VAL A 443 5.08 7.44 13.91
CA VAL A 443 4.37 6.17 14.00
C VAL A 443 5.07 5.26 15.01
N ALA A 444 4.32 4.81 16.00
CA ALA A 444 4.74 3.77 16.93
C ALA A 444 4.11 2.44 16.54
N LEU A 445 4.92 1.50 16.05
CA LEU A 445 4.44 0.14 15.73
C LEU A 445 4.10 -0.71 16.97
N GLY A 446 4.51 -0.27 18.17
CA GLY A 446 4.49 -1.14 19.36
C GLY A 446 5.60 -2.19 19.28
N GLY A 447 6.03 -2.72 20.43
CA GLY A 447 6.88 -3.92 20.42
C GLY A 447 6.07 -5.15 20.00
N PRO A 448 6.72 -6.23 19.55
CA PRO A 448 6.05 -7.52 19.40
C PRO A 448 5.44 -7.99 20.73
#